data_AF-A0A5C2LKA0-F1
#
_entry.id   AF-A0A5C2LKA0-F1
#
_cell.length_a   1.000
_cell.length_b   1.000
_cell.length_c   1.000
_cell.angle_alpha   90.00
_cell.angle_beta   90.00
_cell.angle_gamma   90.00
#
_symmetry.space_group_name_H-M   'P 1'
#
loop_
_entity.id
_entity.type
_entity.pdbx_description
1 polymer ?
#
loop_
_entity_poly.entity_id
_entity_poly.type
_entity_poly.pdbx_seq_one_letter_code
_entity_poly.pdbx_strand_id
1 'polypeptide(L)' 'MSDLGQQGLFDITRLLLQQPDLAALSETLTRLVQQSALADEAAIILWNAGNHRAASTPAMRPAIR' A
#
# COMPACT_ATOMS: atom_id res chain seq x y z
N MET A 1 5.53 -7.26 19.32
CA MET A 1 5.85 -5.90 18.86
C MET A 1 5.95 -6.00 17.35
N SER A 2 4.96 -5.45 16.61
CA SER A 2 4.84 -5.66 15.15
C SER A 2 6.16 -5.43 14.41
N ASP A 3 6.46 -6.26 13.42
CA ASP A 3 7.69 -6.22 12.61
C ASP A 3 7.94 -4.85 11.96
N LEU A 4 6.88 -4.09 11.66
CA LEU A 4 7.00 -2.73 11.15
C LEU A 4 7.64 -1.76 12.16
N GLY A 5 7.46 -1.98 13.46
CA GLY A 5 8.14 -1.19 14.50
C GLY A 5 9.63 -1.51 14.62
N GLN A 6 10.06 -2.67 14.09
CA GLN A 6 11.47 -3.07 14.01
C GLN A 6 12.11 -2.65 12.67
N GLN A 7 11.30 -2.53 11.61
CA GLN A 7 11.72 -2.04 10.31
C GLN A 7 11.81 -0.51 10.35
N GLY A 8 13.00 0.05 10.13
CA GLY A 8 13.19 1.49 10.17
C GLY A 8 12.38 2.21 9.10
N LEU A 9 11.96 3.46 9.37
CA LEU A 9 11.26 4.30 8.39
C LEU A 9 12.02 4.38 7.06
N PHE A 10 13.35 4.36 7.10
CA PHE A 10 14.19 4.35 5.91
C PHE A 10 14.01 3.08 5.06
N ASP A 11 13.97 1.90 5.68
CA ASP A 11 13.78 0.63 4.99
C ASP A 11 12.37 0.52 4.40
N ILE A 12 11.36 0.99 5.14
CA ILE A 12 9.98 1.08 4.66
C ILE A 12 9.90 2.01 3.44
N THR A 13 10.52 3.18 3.51
CA THR A 13 10.52 4.14 2.41
C THR A 13 11.23 3.57 1.20
N ARG A 14 12.38 2.91 1.39
CA ARG A 14 13.11 2.24 0.31
C ARG A 14 12.29 1.14 -0.34
N LEU A 15 11.62 0.31 0.46
CA LEU A 15 10.74 -0.75 -0.03
C LEU A 15 9.58 -0.18 -0.88
N LEU A 16 8.92 0.88 -0.42
CA LEU A 16 7.85 1.53 -1.16
C LEU A 16 8.35 2.17 -2.47
N LEU A 17 9.51 2.82 -2.47
CA LEU A 17 10.09 3.46 -3.65
C LEU A 17 10.57 2.45 -4.72
N GLN A 18 10.82 1.20 -4.35
CA GLN A 18 11.26 0.15 -5.27
C GLN A 18 10.13 -0.51 -6.05
N GLN A 19 8.87 -0.17 -5.77
CA GLN A 19 7.73 -0.80 -6.43
C GLN A 19 7.62 -0.33 -7.90
N PRO A 20 7.46 -1.27 -8.85
CA PRO A 20 7.54 -0.96 -10.28
C PRO A 20 6.35 -0.16 -10.81
N ASP A 21 5.22 -0.22 -10.12
CA ASP A 21 3.98 0.47 -10.48
C ASP A 21 3.08 0.70 -9.26
N LEU A 22 1.96 1.38 -9.49
CA LEU A 22 1.01 1.76 -8.45
C LEU A 22 0.27 0.55 -7.83
N ALA A 23 0.06 -0.53 -8.59
CA ALA A 23 -0.60 -1.72 -8.09
C ALA A 23 0.30 -2.46 -7.11
N ALA A 24 1.57 -2.67 -7.49
CA ALA A 24 2.60 -3.24 -6.64
C ALA A 24 2.86 -2.38 -5.39
N LEU A 25 2.82 -1.06 -5.54
CA LEU A 25 2.90 -0.12 -4.42
C LEU A 25 1.72 -0.28 -3.44
N SER A 26 0.49 -0.32 -3.94
CA SER A 26 -0.71 -0.47 -3.12
C SER A 26 -0.73 -1.82 -2.39
N GLU A 27 -0.28 -2.90 -3.03
CA GLU A 27 -0.17 -4.22 -2.41
C GLU A 27 0.90 -4.22 -1.30
N THR A 28 2.07 -3.65 -1.58
CA THR A 28 3.16 -3.55 -0.59
C THR A 28 2.71 -2.73 0.63
N LEU A 29 2.04 -1.60 0.40
CA LEU A 29 1.45 -0.77 1.45
C LEU A 29 0.42 -1.57 2.28
N THR A 30 -0.46 -2.33 1.62
CA THR A 30 -1.46 -3.17 2.29
C THR A 30 -0.81 -4.21 3.20
N ARG A 31 0.24 -4.89 2.73
CA ARG A 31 0.98 -5.87 3.54
C ARG A 31 1.63 -5.22 4.76
N LEU A 32 2.22 -4.03 4.59
CA LEU A 32 2.84 -3.30 5.70
C LEU A 32 1.82 -2.89 6.77
N VAL A 33 0.64 -2.39 6.39
CA VAL A 33 -0.40 -2.02 7.38
C VAL A 33 -0.98 -3.24 8.11
N GLN A 34 -1.08 -4.39 7.42
CA GLN A 34 -1.53 -5.65 8.03
C GLN A 34 -0.50 -6.20 9.03
N GLN A 35 0.78 -6.29 8.63
CA GLN A 35 1.87 -6.76 9.49
C GLN A 35 2.08 -5.88 10.74
N SER A 36 1.73 -4.60 10.61
CA SER A 36 1.78 -3.63 11.71
C SER A 36 0.51 -3.58 12.56
N ALA A 37 -0.52 -4.35 12.21
CA ALA A 37 -1.84 -4.28 12.83
C ALA A 37 -2.43 -2.86 12.85
N LEU A 38 -2.09 -2.03 11.85
CA LEU A 38 -2.59 -0.66 11.72
C LEU A 38 -3.96 -0.62 11.03
N ALA A 39 -4.18 -1.48 10.04
CA ALA A 39 -5.43 -1.61 9.30
C ALA A 39 -5.50 -2.95 8.55
N ASP A 40 -6.71 -3.37 8.19
CA ASP A 40 -6.93 -4.58 7.37
C ASP A 40 -6.54 -4.35 5.90
N GLU A 41 -6.74 -3.12 5.38
CA GLU A 41 -6.46 -2.75 4.00
C GLU A 41 -5.96 -1.30 3.90
N ALA A 42 -5.21 -1.00 2.84
CA ALA A 42 -4.83 0.36 2.48
C ALA A 42 -4.91 0.58 0.97
N ALA A 43 -5.43 1.74 0.55
CA ALA A 43 -5.62 2.08 -0.85
C ALA A 43 -5.01 3.44 -1.18
N ILE A 44 -4.46 3.56 -2.39
CA ILE A 44 -4.00 4.84 -2.93
C ILE A 44 -5.11 5.42 -3.82
N ILE A 45 -5.54 6.63 -3.49
CA ILE A 45 -6.55 7.37 -4.25
C ILE A 45 -5.83 8.43 -5.08
N LEU A 46 -5.91 8.29 -6.40
CA LEU A 46 -5.42 9.29 -7.34
C LEU A 46 -6.56 10.22 -7.72
N TRP A 47 -6.39 11.50 -7.38
CA TRP A 47 -7.29 12.56 -7.81
C TRP A 47 -6.79 13.19 -9.11
N ASN A 48 -7.67 13.27 -10.10
CA ASN A 48 -7.42 14.00 -11.34
C ASN A 48 -8.26 15.28 -11.37
N ALA A 49 -7.58 16.43 -11.21
CA ALA A 49 -8.22 17.74 -11.20
C ALA A 49 -8.80 18.15 -12.56
N GLY A 50 -8.27 17.62 -13.67
CA GLY A 50 -8.73 17.97 -15.03
C GLY A 50 -10.11 17.40 -15.35
N ASN A 51 -10.48 16.27 -14.75
CA ASN A 51 -11.79 15.64 -14.96
C ASN A 51 -12.59 15.42 -13.66
N HIS A 52 -12.11 15.94 -12.53
CA HIS A 52 -12.74 15.84 -11.21
C HIS A 52 -13.10 14.39 -10.82
N ARG A 53 -12.23 13.44 -11.15
CA ARG A 53 -12.43 12.02 -10.84
C ARG A 53 -11.38 11.53 -9.87
N ALA A 54 -11.83 10.69 -8.94
CA ALA A 54 -10.99 9.86 -8.10
C ALA A 54 -10.93 8.45 -8.71
N ALA A 55 -9.72 7.88 -8.79
CA ALA A 55 -9.53 6.47 -9.07
C ALA A 55 -8.73 5.85 -7.92
N SER A 56 -9.12 4.66 -7.49
CA SER A 56 -8.37 3.88 -6.50
C SER A 56 -7.76 2.66 -7.17
N THR A 57 -6.49 2.37 -6.88
CA THR A 57 -5.95 1.05 -7.14
C THR A 57 -6.57 0.08 -6.13
N PRO A 58 -7.31 -0.95 -6.56
CA PRO A 58 -7.77 -1.96 -5.63
C PRO A 58 -6.55 -2.71 -5.08
N ALA A 59 -6.46 -2.90 -3.76
CA ALA A 59 -5.58 -3.92 -3.21
C ALA A 59 -5.98 -5.25 -3.86
N MET A 60 -5.02 -5.95 -4.47
CA MET A 60 -5.25 -7.25 -5.12
C MET A 60 -5.88 -8.19 -4.08
N ARG A 61 -7.19 -8.43 -4.18
CA ARG A 61 -7.88 -9.37 -3.29
C ARG A 61 -7.40 -10.78 -3.65
N PRO A 62 -6.86 -11.58 -2.70
CA PRO A 62 -6.55 -12.96 -3.00
C PRO A 62 -7.85 -13.66 -3.40
N ALA A 63 -7.83 -14.28 -4.58
CA ALA A 63 -8.92 -15.13 -5.02
C ALA A 63 -9.04 -16.29 -4.02
N ILE A 64 -10.08 -16.23 -3.20
CA ILE A 64 -10.50 -17.32 -2.33
C ILE A 64 -10.69 -18.57 -3.20
N ARG A 65 -9.89 -19.61 -2.97
CA ARG A 65 -10.04 -20.95 -3.56
C ARG A 65 -10.44 -21.94 -2.48
#